data_AF-A0AAD7J1N5-F1
#
_entry.id   AF-A0AAD7J1N5-F1
#
_cell.length_a   1.000
_cell.length_b   1.000
_cell.length_c   1.000
_cell.angle_alpha   90.00
_cell.angle_beta   90.00
_cell.angle_gamma   90.00
#
_symmetry.space_group_name_H-M   'P 1'
#
loop_
_entity.id
_entity.type
_entity.pdbx_description
1 polymer ?
#
loop_
_entity_poly.entity_id
_entity_poly.type
_entity_poly.pdbx_seq_one_letter_code
_entity_poly.pdbx_strand_id
1 'polypeptide(L)' 'LADLVLQCEDLATETSCWLSFSAQHINTNEGFFHYTSPRLLRDGKKDMEDIASNLNLMKGRQNDALALTKQLATTTQELE' A
#
# COMPACT_ATOMS: atom_id res chain seq x y z
N LEU A 1 -0.60 -11.75 9.94
CA LEU A 1 0.37 -10.64 9.86
C LEU A 1 1.77 -11.08 10.26
N ALA A 2 1.94 -11.78 11.39
CA ALA A 2 3.24 -12.33 11.80
C ALA A 2 3.93 -13.18 10.70
N ASP A 3 3.17 -14.07 10.05
CA ASP A 3 3.70 -14.91 8.96
C ASP A 3 4.20 -14.10 7.76
N LEU A 4 3.56 -12.96 7.47
CA LEU A 4 3.92 -12.10 6.35
C LEU A 4 5.22 -11.33 6.63
N VAL A 5 5.41 -10.88 7.88
CA VAL A 5 6.67 -10.26 8.32
C VAL A 5 7.82 -11.25 8.17
N LEU A 6 7.61 -12.49 8.62
CA LEU A 6 8.63 -13.53 8.55
C LEU A 6 9.06 -13.81 7.10
N GLN A 7 8.09 -13.93 6.18
CA GLN A 7 8.37 -14.10 4.76
C GLN A 7 9.14 -12.91 4.15
N CYS A 8 8.80 -11.68 4.54
CA CYS A 8 9.54 -10.51 4.07
C CYS A 8 10.96 -10.43 4.66
N GLU A 9 11.16 -10.87 5.90
CA GLU A 9 12.48 -10.97 6.55
C GLU A 9 13.33 -12.03 5.86
N ASP A 10 12.78 -13.21 5.60
CA ASP A 10 13.45 -14.31 4.91
C ASP A 10 13.89 -13.87 3.50
N LEU A 11 12.98 -13.27 2.73
CA LEU A 11 13.27 -12.78 1.38
C LEU A 11 14.37 -11.71 1.37
N ALA A 12 14.29 -10.74 2.28
CA ALA A 12 15.30 -9.68 2.39
C ALA A 12 16.66 -10.23 2.79
N THR A 13 16.69 -11.24 3.66
CA THR A 13 17.91 -11.91 4.12
C THR A 13 18.54 -12.72 3.00
N GLU A 14 17.76 -13.57 2.32
CA GLU A 14 18.25 -14.47 1.26
C GLU A 14 18.79 -13.69 0.06
N THR A 15 18.08 -12.63 -0.34
CA THR A 15 18.45 -11.86 -1.54
C THR A 15 19.36 -10.67 -1.24
N SER A 16 19.56 -10.33 0.05
CA SER A 16 20.30 -9.15 0.49
C SER A 16 19.81 -7.82 -0.09
N CYS A 17 18.56 -7.78 -0.58
CA CYS A 17 17.98 -6.63 -1.26
C CYS A 17 17.43 -5.58 -0.27
N TRP A 18 17.15 -4.39 -0.81
CA TRP A 18 16.33 -3.40 -0.12
C TRP A 18 14.86 -3.73 -0.35
N LEU A 19 14.11 -3.95 0.73
CA LEU A 19 12.70 -4.35 0.66
C LEU A 19 11.86 -3.43 1.54
N SER A 20 10.84 -2.85 0.94
CA SER A 20 9.74 -2.15 1.62
C SER A 20 8.44 -2.79 1.16
N PHE A 21 7.63 -3.26 2.09
CA PHE A 21 6.34 -3.85 1.82
C PHE A 21 5.28 -3.12 2.62
N SER A 22 4.27 -2.59 1.94
CA SER A 22 3.15 -1.91 2.57
C SER A 22 1.85 -2.41 1.98
N ALA A 23 0.90 -2.77 2.84
CA ALA A 23 -0.40 -3.25 2.44
C ALA A 23 -1.48 -2.63 3.32
N GLN A 24 -2.55 -2.16 2.69
CA GLN A 24 -3.74 -1.69 3.38
C GLN A 24 -4.96 -2.33 2.75
N HIS A 25 -5.88 -2.81 3.58
CA HIS A 25 -7.15 -3.29 3.10
C HIS A 25 -8.04 -2.11 2.69
N ILE A 26 -8.63 -2.14 1.50
CA ILE A 26 -9.35 -1.00 0.91
C ILE A 26 -10.54 -0.51 1.77
N ASN A 27 -11.15 -1.42 2.53
CA ASN A 27 -12.32 -1.12 3.35
C ASN A 27 -11.99 -0.86 4.84
N THR A 28 -10.72 -0.86 5.24
CA THR A 28 -10.36 -0.53 6.63
C THR A 28 -9.84 0.92 6.71
N ASN A 29 -10.49 1.72 7.56
CA ASN A 29 -9.96 3.03 7.97
C ASN A 29 -8.77 2.89 8.94
N GLU A 30 -8.57 1.70 9.50
CA GLU A 30 -7.54 1.43 10.50
C GLU A 30 -6.64 0.28 10.05
N GLY A 31 -5.35 0.42 10.38
CA GLY A 31 -4.32 -0.58 10.16
C GLY A 31 -3.83 -0.65 8.71
N PHE A 32 -2.66 -0.07 8.45
CA PHE A 32 -1.85 -0.47 7.31
C PHE A 32 -0.72 -1.36 7.85
N PHE A 33 -0.46 -2.47 7.16
CA PHE A 33 0.69 -3.31 7.40
C PHE A 33 1.89 -2.70 6.71
N HIS A 34 3.02 -2.61 7.41
CA HIS A 34 4.25 -2.11 6.86
C HIS A 34 5.45 -2.89 7.40
N TYR A 35 6.34 -3.26 6.49
CA TYR A 35 7.62 -3.88 6.76
C TYR A 35 8.70 -3.15 5.94
N THR A 36 9.86 -2.92 6.57
CA THR A 36 11.06 -2.40 5.91
C THR A 36 12.25 -3.23 6.35
N SER A 37 13.06 -3.70 5.40
CA SER A 37 14.23 -4.52 5.72
C SER A 37 15.31 -3.73 6.48
N PRO A 38 16.09 -4.38 7.36
CA PRO A 38 17.15 -3.71 8.12
C PRO A 38 18.18 -2.99 7.25
N ARG A 39 18.47 -3.55 6.07
CA ARG A 39 19.41 -2.96 5.10
C ARG A 39 18.88 -1.66 4.52
N LEU A 40 17.59 -1.62 4.15
CA LEU A 40 16.96 -0.41 3.63
C LEU A 40 16.88 0.68 4.71
N LEU A 41 16.57 0.32 5.96
CA LEU A 41 16.58 1.28 7.09
C LEU A 41 17.94 1.93 7.30
N ARG A 42 19.03 1.19 7.11
CA ARG A 42 20.40 1.69 7.31
C ARG A 42 20.90 2.49 6.11
N ASP A 43 20.68 1.98 4.90
CA ASP A 43 21.41 2.45 3.71
C ASP A 43 20.56 3.39 2.82
N GLY A 44 19.23 3.30 2.87
CA GLY A 44 18.31 3.96 1.92
C GLY A 44 17.25 4.84 2.58
N LYS A 45 17.57 5.47 3.71
CA LYS A 45 16.61 6.32 4.45
C LYS A 45 15.99 7.41 3.57
N LYS A 46 16.80 8.09 2.76
CA LYS A 46 16.33 9.16 1.87
C LYS A 46 15.40 8.61 0.78
N ASP A 47 15.79 7.51 0.13
CA ASP A 47 14.96 6.86 -0.89
C ASP A 47 13.62 6.39 -0.30
N MET A 48 13.62 5.96 0.97
CA MET A 48 12.41 5.52 1.65
C MET A 48 11.47 6.69 2.03
N GLU A 49 12.00 7.86 2.36
CA GLU A 49 11.19 9.08 2.54
C GLU A 49 10.48 9.46 1.24
N ASP A 50 11.19 9.38 0.10
CA ASP A 50 10.62 9.62 -1.23
C ASP A 50 9.57 8.57 -1.59
N ILE A 51 9.84 7.28 -1.35
CA ILE A 51 8.88 6.19 -1.60
C ILE A 51 7.63 6.36 -0.73
N ALA A 52 7.78 6.63 0.56
CA ALA A 52 6.66 6.81 1.49
C ALA A 52 5.76 7.99 1.09
N SER A 53 6.34 9.09 0.61
CA SER A 53 5.58 10.25 0.12
C SER A 53 4.70 9.91 -1.10
N ASN A 54 5.15 8.96 -1.93
CA ASN A 54 4.46 8.51 -3.13
C ASN A 54 3.45 7.37 -2.86
N LEU A 55 3.70 6.54 -1.84
CA LEU A 55 2.86 5.42 -1.41
C LEU A 55 1.64 5.91 -0.62
N ASN A 56 0.79 6.72 -1.24
CA ASN A 56 -0.46 7.15 -0.64
C ASN A 56 -1.55 6.09 -0.89
N LEU A 57 -1.50 4.99 -0.12
CA LEU A 57 -2.41 3.84 -0.22
C LEU A 57 -3.90 4.21 -0.07
N MET A 58 -4.20 5.36 0.54
CA MET A 58 -5.55 5.90 0.67
C MET A 58 -6.13 6.43 -0.66
N LYS A 59 -5.29 6.76 -1.67
CA LYS A 59 -5.76 7.23 -2.99
C LYS A 59 -6.49 6.13 -3.77
N GLY A 60 -6.11 4.86 -3.59
CA GLY A 60 -6.79 3.73 -4.24
C GLY A 60 -8.27 3.68 -3.88
N ARG A 61 -8.58 3.81 -2.58
CA ARG A 61 -9.96 3.89 -2.09
C ARG A 61 -10.74 5.08 -2.66
N GLN A 62 -10.10 6.24 -2.77
CA GLN A 62 -10.74 7.44 -3.34
C GLN A 62 -11.11 7.24 -4.81
N ASN A 63 -10.24 6.58 -5.59
CA ASN A 63 -10.51 6.29 -6.99
C ASN A 63 -11.66 5.30 -7.17
N ASP A 64 -11.73 4.26 -6.33
CA ASP A 64 -12.80 3.26 -6.41
C ASP A 64 -14.15 3.85 -5.98
N ALA A 65 -14.16 4.64 -4.91
CA ALA A 65 -15.36 5.38 -4.49
C ALA A 65 -15.84 6.35 -5.57
N LEU A 66 -14.90 7.05 -6.24
CA LEU A 66 -15.21 7.95 -7.35
C LEU A 66 -15.76 7.19 -8.57
N ALA A 67 -15.22 6.01 -8.88
CA ALA A 67 -15.69 5.16 -9.97
C ALA A 67 -17.12 4.65 -9.70
N LEU A 68 -17.40 4.18 -8.47
CA LEU A 68 -18.74 3.79 -8.02
C LEU A 68 -19.74 4.96 -8.11
N THR A 69 -19.34 6.14 -7.68
CA THR A 69 -20.21 7.34 -7.74
C THR A 69 -20.55 7.71 -9.20
N LYS A 70 -19.57 7.61 -10.11
CA LYS A 70 -19.81 7.85 -11.55
C LYS A 70 -20.77 6.82 -12.14
N GLN A 71 -20.61 5.54 -11.82
CA GLN A 71 -21.51 4.49 -12.30
C GLN A 71 -22.95 4.71 -11.82
N LEU A 72 -23.13 5.04 -10.54
CA LEU A 72 -24.44 5.34 -9.97
C LEU A 72 -25.10 6.54 -10.64
N ALA A 73 -24.34 7.60 -10.94
CA ALA A 73 -24.84 8.77 -11.65
C ALA A 73 -25.29 8.42 -13.08
N THR A 74 -24.52 7.62 -13.82
CA THR A 74 -24.89 7.18 -15.17
C THR A 74 -26.15 6.32 -15.16
N THR A 75 -26.25 5.34 -14.26
CA THR A 75 -27.45 4.47 -14.18
C THR A 75 -28.69 5.25 -13.75
N THR A 76 -28.56 6.24 -12.87
CA THR A 76 -29.71 7.10 -12.48
C THR A 76 -30.20 7.93 -13.67
N GLN A 77 -29.29 8.40 -14.51
CA GLN A 77 -29.60 9.20 -15.69
C GLN A 77 -30.19 8.39 -16.85
N GLU A 78 -29.94 7.07 -16.90
CA GLU A 78 -30.54 6.14 -17.88
C GLU A 78 -31.95 5.66 -17.46
N LEU A 79 -32.33 5.88 -16.20
CA LEU A 79 -33.64 5.51 -15.64
C LEU A 79 -34.66 6.67 -15.67
N GLU A 80 -34.24 7.88 -16.06
CA GLU A 80 -35.09 9.06 -16.32
C GLU A 80 -35.42 9.20 -17.82
#